data_AF-A0A2M8BRC6-F1
#
_entry.id   AF-A0A2M8BRC6-F1
#
_cell.length_a   1.000
_cell.length_b   1.000
_cell.length_c   1.000
_cell.angle_alpha   90.00
_cell.angle_beta   90.00
_cell.angle_gamma   90.00
#
_symmetry.space_group_name_H-M   'P 1'
#
loop_
_entity.id
_entity.type
_entity.pdbx_description
1 polymer ?
#
loop_
_entity_poly.entity_id
_entity_poly.type
_entity_poly.pdbx_seq_one_letter_code
_entity_poly.pdbx_strand_id
1 'polypeptide(L)'
;MAKEATWREAIDRVLGAATSPLHYKEITDKILADGLRSSLGATPAATVNAQISASIKHDGEKSPYVRVGKGTFALAKTDRFPPPVKDKLTPEVEASEETEEQYEIVTSFGMFWRRDAIQWLATPKLLGMQQIGATPVDFNKQLGIYLLYDGREVIYIGRTTDRPLGRRLFEHTFDRMAARWNRFSWFGLLPVSELGLLGSLPATYDAAKMIPALEAILIEALEPRQNRKRGDDLSAVEYIQREDPEIQKKKVKASLEAALERM
;
A
#
# COMPACT_ATOMS: atom_id res chain seq x y z
N MET A 1 -12.98 27.43 11.42
CA MET A 1 -12.49 26.30 10.61
C MET A 1 -13.44 25.14 10.85
N ALA A 2 -13.92 24.47 9.79
CA ALA A 2 -14.82 23.33 9.97
C ALA A 2 -14.10 22.24 10.79
N LYS A 3 -14.80 21.63 11.75
CA LYS A 3 -14.28 20.56 12.58
C LYS A 3 -13.94 19.37 11.68
N GLU A 4 -12.70 18.89 11.73
CA GLU A 4 -12.27 17.71 10.96
C GLU A 4 -13.12 16.50 11.35
N ALA A 5 -13.60 15.75 10.36
CA ALA A 5 -14.40 14.56 10.61
C ALA A 5 -13.55 13.48 11.25
N THR A 6 -14.11 12.77 12.23
CA THR A 6 -13.52 11.53 12.74
C THR A 6 -13.51 10.45 11.64
N TRP A 7 -12.72 9.38 11.81
CA TRP A 7 -12.71 8.27 10.84
C TRP A 7 -14.12 7.69 10.66
N ARG A 8 -14.84 7.50 11.77
CA ARG A 8 -16.22 6.98 11.76
C ARG A 8 -17.16 7.89 10.95
N GLU A 9 -17.17 9.20 11.23
CA GLU A 9 -18.01 10.15 10.50
C GLU A 9 -17.69 10.21 9.00
N ALA A 10 -16.40 10.14 8.64
CA ALA A 10 -15.97 10.13 7.25
C ALA A 10 -16.39 8.84 6.52
N ILE A 11 -16.25 7.68 7.18
CA ILE A 11 -16.70 6.37 6.67
C ILE A 11 -18.22 6.36 6.47
N ASP A 12 -18.98 6.84 7.46
CA ASP A 12 -20.45 6.90 7.39
C ASP A 12 -20.92 7.75 6.21
N ARG A 13 -20.27 8.90 5.98
CA ARG A 13 -20.58 9.78 4.86
C ARG A 13 -20.29 9.11 3.51
N VAL A 14 -19.13 8.48 3.35
CA VAL A 14 -18.75 7.82 2.10
C VAL A 14 -19.65 6.61 1.81
N LEU A 15 -19.88 5.75 2.79
CA LEU A 15 -20.75 4.58 2.61
C LEU A 15 -22.22 4.96 2.44
N GLY A 16 -22.68 6.03 3.09
CA GLY A 16 -24.04 6.55 2.93
C GLY A 16 -24.31 7.16 1.55
N ALA A 17 -23.29 7.74 0.93
CA ALA A 17 -23.36 8.25 -0.44
C ALA A 17 -23.15 7.15 -1.50
N ALA A 18 -22.63 5.97 -1.12
CA ALA A 18 -22.30 4.91 -2.05
C ALA A 18 -23.57 4.21 -2.61
N THR A 19 -23.54 3.90 -3.90
CA THR A 19 -24.59 3.15 -4.61
C THR A 19 -24.26 1.67 -4.76
N SER A 20 -23.07 1.25 -4.36
CA SER A 20 -22.57 -0.14 -4.30
C SER A 20 -21.75 -0.31 -3.03
N PRO A 21 -21.58 -1.55 -2.51
CA PRO A 21 -20.56 -1.81 -1.50
C PRO A 21 -19.19 -1.38 -1.99
N LEU A 22 -18.34 -0.95 -1.06
CA LEU A 22 -17.00 -0.42 -1.37
C LEU A 22 -15.94 -1.18 -0.60
N HIS A 23 -14.81 -1.42 -1.26
CA HIS A 23 -13.61 -1.91 -0.61
C HIS A 23 -13.04 -0.85 0.34
N TYR A 24 -12.45 -1.23 1.48
CA TYR A 24 -11.94 -0.24 2.45
C TYR A 24 -10.91 0.72 1.84
N LYS A 25 -10.12 0.27 0.85
CA LYS A 25 -9.23 1.16 0.08
C LYS A 25 -10.01 2.24 -0.68
N GLU A 26 -11.09 1.85 -1.37
CA GLU A 26 -11.95 2.79 -2.10
C GLU A 26 -12.66 3.76 -1.15
N ILE A 27 -13.05 3.28 0.03
CA ILE A 27 -13.61 4.14 1.08
C ILE A 27 -12.57 5.20 1.46
N THR A 28 -11.32 4.79 1.72
CA THR A 28 -10.23 5.72 2.03
C THR A 28 -9.96 6.70 0.88
N ASP A 29 -9.87 6.23 -0.36
CA ASP A 29 -9.64 7.08 -1.54
C ASP A 29 -10.73 8.16 -1.67
N LYS A 30 -12.01 7.80 -1.43
CA LYS A 30 -13.14 8.76 -1.44
C LYS A 30 -13.10 9.73 -0.27
N ILE A 31 -12.75 9.28 0.93
CA ILE A 31 -12.56 10.16 2.11
C ILE A 31 -11.57 11.29 1.79
N LEU A 32 -10.50 10.96 1.07
CA LEU A 32 -9.50 11.93 0.64
C LEU A 32 -9.98 12.84 -0.49
N ALA A 33 -10.60 12.26 -1.51
CA ALA A 33 -11.11 13.02 -2.66
C ALA A 33 -12.13 14.08 -2.22
N ASP A 34 -12.95 13.75 -1.22
CA ASP A 34 -13.96 14.65 -0.64
C ASP A 34 -13.39 15.61 0.41
N GLY A 35 -12.09 15.52 0.73
CA GLY A 35 -11.43 16.37 1.71
C GLY A 35 -11.98 16.23 3.13
N LEU A 36 -12.53 15.05 3.49
CA LEU A 36 -13.18 14.84 4.78
C LEU A 36 -12.18 14.79 5.94
N ARG A 37 -10.92 14.44 5.65
CA ARG A 37 -9.82 14.39 6.61
C ARG A 37 -8.50 14.87 6.01
N SER A 38 -7.67 15.40 6.89
CA SER A 38 -6.31 15.89 6.65
C SER A 38 -5.25 15.11 7.44
N SER A 39 -5.57 14.62 8.64
CA SER A 39 -4.68 13.81 9.47
C SER A 39 -4.94 12.32 9.23
N LEU A 40 -4.12 11.69 8.38
CA LEU A 40 -4.35 10.32 7.88
C LEU A 40 -3.53 9.24 8.58
N GLY A 41 -2.39 9.60 9.18
CA GLY A 41 -1.41 8.61 9.64
C GLY A 41 -0.64 7.98 8.47
N ALA A 42 0.12 6.92 8.75
CA ALA A 42 0.93 6.23 7.75
C ALA A 42 0.15 5.20 6.91
N THR A 43 -0.88 4.58 7.50
CA THR A 43 -1.61 3.43 6.95
C THR A 43 -3.13 3.67 6.86
N PRO A 44 -3.60 4.73 6.19
CA PRO A 44 -5.01 5.15 6.25
C PRO A 44 -6.01 4.09 5.77
N ALA A 45 -5.65 3.26 4.79
CA ALA A 45 -6.51 2.15 4.34
C ALA A 45 -6.69 1.09 5.43
N ALA A 46 -5.59 0.70 6.10
CA ALA A 46 -5.64 -0.23 7.22
C ALA A 46 -6.43 0.36 8.41
N THR A 47 -6.29 1.66 8.68
CA THR A 47 -7.06 2.34 9.73
C THR A 47 -8.56 2.31 9.44
N VAL A 48 -8.99 2.55 8.20
CA VAL A 48 -10.42 2.45 7.81
C VAL A 48 -10.93 1.02 8.02
N ASN A 49 -10.20 0.01 7.55
CA ASN A 49 -10.58 -1.38 7.73
C ASN A 49 -10.70 -1.76 9.22
N ALA A 50 -9.73 -1.32 10.04
CA ALA A 50 -9.72 -1.56 11.49
C ALA A 50 -10.92 -0.92 12.19
N GLN A 51 -11.29 0.32 11.83
CA GLN A 51 -12.44 1.01 12.41
C GLN A 51 -13.77 0.29 12.10
N ILE A 52 -13.96 -0.14 10.86
CA ILE A 52 -15.17 -0.86 10.45
C ILE A 52 -15.22 -2.23 11.12
N SER A 53 -14.12 -2.99 11.04
CA SER A 53 -14.03 -4.34 11.59
C SER A 53 -14.19 -4.36 13.12
N ALA A 54 -13.62 -3.38 13.82
CA ALA A 54 -13.81 -3.24 15.27
C ALA A 54 -15.27 -2.96 15.62
N SER A 55 -15.97 -2.09 14.88
CA SER A 55 -17.40 -1.84 15.11
C SER A 55 -18.25 -3.08 14.86
N ILE A 56 -18.01 -3.82 13.77
CA ILE A 56 -18.71 -5.08 13.50
C ILE A 56 -18.47 -6.09 14.64
N LYS A 57 -17.23 -6.22 15.10
CA LYS A 57 -16.85 -7.17 16.15
C LYS A 57 -17.44 -6.80 17.52
N HIS A 58 -17.43 -5.53 17.89
CA HIS A 58 -17.87 -5.07 19.21
C HIS A 58 -19.38 -4.82 19.28
N ASP A 59 -19.97 -4.26 18.23
CA ASP A 59 -21.38 -3.83 18.22
C ASP A 59 -22.31 -4.90 17.63
N GLY A 60 -21.78 -5.90 16.91
CA GLY A 60 -22.56 -7.01 16.33
C GLY A 60 -23.68 -6.51 15.43
N GLU A 61 -24.91 -6.98 15.67
CA GLU A 61 -26.11 -6.55 14.92
C GLU A 61 -26.43 -5.05 15.03
N LYS A 62 -25.87 -4.37 16.04
CA LYS A 62 -26.04 -2.92 16.22
C LYS A 62 -25.02 -2.10 15.42
N SER A 63 -24.02 -2.74 14.83
CA SER A 63 -23.04 -2.09 13.95
C SER A 63 -23.76 -1.41 12.79
N PRO A 64 -23.41 -0.16 12.44
CA PRO A 64 -23.93 0.48 11.24
C PRO A 64 -23.37 -0.14 9.96
N TYR A 65 -22.31 -0.95 10.07
CA TYR A 65 -21.61 -1.57 8.95
C TYR A 65 -21.93 -3.06 8.84
N VAL A 66 -21.99 -3.54 7.60
CA VAL A 66 -22.03 -4.96 7.25
C VAL A 66 -20.89 -5.28 6.29
N ARG A 67 -20.23 -6.41 6.51
CA ARG A 67 -19.24 -6.96 5.57
C ARG A 67 -19.99 -7.80 4.54
N VAL A 68 -19.83 -7.47 3.26
CA VAL A 68 -20.49 -8.17 2.15
C VAL A 68 -19.52 -9.05 1.34
N GLY A 69 -18.23 -8.91 1.59
CA GLY A 69 -17.16 -9.74 1.04
C GLY A 69 -15.80 -9.32 1.59
N LYS A 70 -14.74 -9.96 1.11
CA LYS A 70 -13.34 -9.68 1.45
C LYS A 70 -13.04 -8.18 1.33
N GLY A 71 -12.70 -7.54 2.46
CA GLY A 71 -12.41 -6.11 2.56
C GLY A 71 -13.54 -5.16 2.11
N THR A 72 -14.74 -5.66 1.83
CA THR A 72 -15.82 -4.90 1.18
C THR A 72 -16.98 -4.70 2.13
N PHE A 73 -17.39 -3.44 2.28
CA PHE A 73 -18.33 -3.01 3.30
C PHE A 73 -19.48 -2.16 2.73
N ALA A 74 -20.61 -2.18 3.44
CA ALA A 74 -21.78 -1.34 3.18
C ALA A 74 -22.45 -0.92 4.51
N LEU A 75 -23.39 0.03 4.46
CA LEU A 75 -24.23 0.35 5.61
C LEU A 75 -25.38 -0.67 5.75
N ALA A 76 -25.56 -1.18 6.97
CA ALA A 76 -26.57 -2.20 7.30
C ALA A 76 -28.02 -1.73 7.09
N LYS A 77 -28.30 -0.43 7.20
CA LYS A 77 -29.65 0.17 7.08
C LYS A 77 -30.03 0.59 5.66
N THR A 78 -29.35 0.07 4.64
CA THR A 78 -29.64 0.42 3.25
C THR A 78 -30.27 -0.79 2.56
N ASP A 79 -31.59 -0.75 2.33
CA ASP A 79 -32.34 -1.70 1.48
C ASP A 79 -31.91 -1.67 -0.01
N ARG A 80 -30.79 -0.99 -0.32
CA ARG A 80 -30.26 -0.81 -1.67
C ARG A 80 -29.48 -2.01 -2.18
N PHE A 81 -29.12 -2.95 -1.31
CA PHE A 81 -28.33 -4.11 -1.67
C PHE A 81 -29.12 -5.38 -1.38
N PRO A 82 -29.36 -6.25 -2.38
CA PRO A 82 -29.91 -7.57 -2.08
C PRO A 82 -28.97 -8.28 -1.08
N PRO A 83 -29.52 -9.04 -0.11
CA PRO A 83 -28.69 -9.87 0.74
C PRO A 83 -27.80 -10.75 -0.13
N PRO A 84 -26.55 -11.04 0.30
CA PRO A 84 -25.64 -11.85 -0.49
C PRO A 84 -26.33 -13.17 -0.84
N VAL A 85 -26.53 -13.41 -2.14
CA VAL A 85 -27.17 -14.63 -2.64
C VAL A 85 -26.27 -15.79 -2.23
N LYS A 86 -26.75 -16.60 -1.27
CA LYS A 86 -26.10 -17.82 -0.81
C LYS A 86 -26.34 -18.96 -1.80
N ASP A 87 -25.85 -18.83 -3.03
CA ASP A 87 -25.69 -19.98 -3.94
C ASP A 87 -24.23 -20.42 -3.92
N LYS A 88 -23.84 -21.11 -2.84
CA LYS A 88 -22.63 -21.94 -2.82
C LYS A 88 -23.05 -23.39 -2.64
N LEU A 89 -22.65 -24.24 -3.58
CA LEU A 89 -22.82 -25.70 -3.56
C LEU A 89 -21.87 -26.41 -2.58
N THR A 90 -21.15 -25.66 -1.74
CA THR A 90 -20.24 -26.18 -0.73
C THR A 90 -20.72 -25.80 0.67
N PRO A 91 -20.41 -26.63 1.69
CA PRO A 91 -20.85 -26.39 3.06
C PRO A 91 -20.46 -24.99 3.54
N GLU A 92 -21.35 -24.38 4.32
CA GLU A 92 -21.12 -23.12 5.00
C GLU A 92 -19.99 -23.31 6.02
N VAL A 93 -18.75 -23.09 5.59
CA VAL A 93 -17.64 -22.86 6.51
C VAL A 93 -18.00 -21.55 7.21
N GLU A 94 -18.17 -21.59 8.53
CA GLU A 94 -18.26 -20.39 9.36
C GLU A 94 -17.23 -19.40 8.83
N ALA A 95 -17.66 -18.19 8.44
CA ALA A 95 -16.82 -17.18 7.82
C ALA A 95 -15.63 -16.84 8.72
N SER A 96 -14.58 -17.64 8.62
CA SER A 96 -13.35 -17.52 9.37
C SER A 96 -12.62 -16.34 8.77
N GLU A 97 -12.75 -15.19 9.44
CA GLU A 97 -11.85 -14.04 9.33
C GLU A 97 -11.35 -13.74 7.90
N GLU A 98 -12.24 -13.29 7.00
CA GLU A 98 -11.88 -12.82 5.64
C GLU A 98 -11.06 -11.51 5.72
N THR A 99 -9.83 -11.62 6.23
CA THR A 99 -8.74 -10.66 6.09
C THR A 99 -8.08 -10.94 4.75
N GLU A 100 -7.52 -9.92 4.10
CA GLU A 100 -6.83 -10.14 2.84
C GLU A 100 -5.50 -10.85 3.06
N GLU A 101 -5.54 -12.19 3.03
CA GLU A 101 -4.47 -13.11 3.44
C GLU A 101 -3.10 -12.79 2.81
N GLN A 102 -3.07 -12.32 1.56
CA GLN A 102 -1.85 -11.95 0.87
C GLN A 102 -1.05 -10.83 1.56
N TYR A 103 -1.69 -9.95 2.32
CA TYR A 103 -0.99 -8.90 3.07
C TYR A 103 -0.28 -9.41 4.31
N GLU A 104 -0.60 -10.62 4.76
CA GLU A 104 0.11 -11.20 5.90
C GLU A 104 1.53 -11.61 5.53
N ILE A 105 1.84 -11.73 4.23
CA ILE A 105 3.20 -11.95 3.73
C ILE A 105 3.74 -10.67 3.10
N VAL A 106 3.05 -10.10 2.11
CA VAL A 106 3.47 -8.85 1.46
C VAL A 106 2.76 -7.70 2.15
N THR A 107 3.39 -7.15 3.17
CA THR A 107 2.79 -6.11 4.04
C THR A 107 2.85 -4.71 3.44
N SER A 108 3.76 -4.50 2.48
CA SER A 108 3.94 -3.24 1.76
C SER A 108 4.70 -3.49 0.48
N PHE A 109 4.43 -2.73 -0.57
CA PHE A 109 5.21 -2.79 -1.80
C PHE A 109 5.24 -1.42 -2.48
N GLY A 110 6.18 -1.25 -3.40
CA GLY A 110 6.27 -0.05 -4.23
C GLY A 110 6.69 -0.41 -5.65
N MET A 111 6.00 0.17 -6.63
CA MET A 111 6.23 -0.13 -8.05
C MET A 111 6.94 1.01 -8.78
N PHE A 112 7.96 0.67 -9.57
CA PHE A 112 8.64 1.57 -10.50
C PHE A 112 9.18 2.88 -9.89
N TRP A 113 9.61 2.82 -8.63
CA TRP A 113 10.26 3.92 -7.91
C TRP A 113 11.50 4.37 -8.67
N ARG A 114 11.66 5.68 -8.83
CA ARG A 114 12.75 6.27 -9.61
C ARG A 114 14.03 6.30 -8.78
N ARG A 115 15.14 5.92 -9.41
CA ARG A 115 16.47 5.99 -8.83
C ARG A 115 16.92 7.43 -8.54
N ASP A 116 16.54 8.36 -9.41
CA ASP A 116 16.95 9.77 -9.33
C ASP A 116 16.22 10.57 -8.23
N ALA A 117 15.16 9.98 -7.66
CA ALA A 117 14.37 10.57 -6.58
C ALA A 117 14.95 10.25 -5.19
N ILE A 118 16.05 9.51 -5.11
CA ILE A 118 16.68 9.06 -3.86
C ILE A 118 18.04 9.72 -3.70
N GLN A 119 18.32 10.21 -2.49
CA GLN A 119 19.68 10.56 -2.12
C GLN A 119 20.45 9.30 -1.72
N TRP A 120 21.35 8.85 -2.59
CA TRP A 120 22.16 7.67 -2.36
C TRP A 120 23.27 7.94 -1.34
N LEU A 121 23.14 7.31 -0.16
CA LEU A 121 24.09 7.26 0.94
C LEU A 121 24.19 5.80 1.42
N ALA A 122 25.09 5.47 2.36
CA ALA A 122 25.19 4.12 2.91
C ALA A 122 23.90 3.58 3.53
N THR A 123 23.05 4.49 4.03
CA THR A 123 21.70 4.25 4.54
C THR A 123 20.72 5.23 3.86
N PRO A 124 20.32 4.97 2.60
CA PRO A 124 19.49 5.92 1.85
C PRO A 124 18.06 5.93 2.40
N LYS A 125 17.39 7.08 2.41
CA LYS A 125 15.97 7.14 2.75
C LYS A 125 15.13 6.65 1.57
N LEU A 126 14.29 5.65 1.79
CA LEU A 126 13.37 5.12 0.79
C LEU A 126 11.95 5.54 1.17
N LEU A 127 11.62 6.80 0.92
CA LEU A 127 10.36 7.38 1.38
C LEU A 127 9.19 6.99 0.48
N GLY A 128 8.13 6.42 1.07
CA GLY A 128 6.87 6.12 0.40
C GLY A 128 5.66 6.63 1.19
N MET A 129 4.53 6.81 0.52
CA MET A 129 3.24 7.15 1.13
C MET A 129 2.11 6.42 0.41
N GLN A 130 1.11 5.89 1.13
CA GLN A 130 0.00 5.17 0.50
C GLN A 130 -0.89 6.10 -0.33
N GLN A 131 -1.07 7.34 0.13
CA GLN A 131 -1.88 8.35 -0.51
C GLN A 131 -1.26 9.74 -0.29
N ILE A 132 -1.65 10.72 -1.11
CA ILE A 132 -1.21 12.11 -0.94
C ILE A 132 -1.68 12.62 0.43
N GLY A 133 -0.75 13.18 1.20
CA GLY A 133 -1.00 13.69 2.54
C GLY A 133 -0.84 12.66 3.67
N ALA A 134 -0.68 11.37 3.36
CA ALA A 134 -0.33 10.37 4.36
C ALA A 134 1.09 10.57 4.90
N THR A 135 1.33 10.17 6.15
CA THR A 135 2.64 10.26 6.78
C THR A 135 3.65 9.40 6.02
N PRO A 136 4.75 9.96 5.51
CA PRO A 136 5.71 9.19 4.73
C PRO A 136 6.50 8.21 5.59
N VAL A 137 6.72 7.01 5.05
CA VAL A 137 7.39 5.87 5.69
C VAL A 137 8.74 5.64 5.04
N ASP A 138 9.78 5.41 5.83
CA ASP A 138 11.10 5.03 5.32
C ASP A 138 11.25 3.51 5.23
N PHE A 139 11.35 3.01 4.01
CA PHE A 139 11.49 1.58 3.70
C PHE A 139 12.93 1.10 3.64
N ASN A 140 13.91 1.91 4.07
CA ASN A 140 15.33 1.52 4.06
C ASN A 140 15.55 0.12 4.64
N LYS A 141 14.95 -0.15 5.81
CA LYS A 141 15.14 -1.38 6.58
C LYS A 141 14.29 -2.58 6.12
N GLN A 142 13.47 -2.40 5.09
CA GLN A 142 12.57 -3.45 4.60
C GLN A 142 13.33 -4.70 4.15
N LEU A 143 12.70 -5.87 4.31
CA LEU A 143 13.15 -7.18 3.88
C LEU A 143 12.15 -7.79 2.89
N GLY A 144 12.62 -8.67 2.02
CA GLY A 144 11.83 -9.21 0.92
C GLY A 144 12.58 -9.23 -0.41
N ILE A 145 11.89 -8.98 -1.50
CA ILE A 145 12.42 -9.05 -2.87
C ILE A 145 12.35 -7.70 -3.56
N TYR A 146 13.27 -7.46 -4.51
CA TYR A 146 13.28 -6.25 -5.32
C TYR A 146 13.67 -6.55 -6.76
N LEU A 147 13.21 -5.69 -7.66
CA LEU A 147 13.44 -5.73 -9.09
C LEU A 147 14.12 -4.42 -9.51
N LEU A 148 15.12 -4.50 -10.37
CA LEU A 148 15.74 -3.34 -11.02
C LEU A 148 15.35 -3.30 -12.49
N TYR A 149 15.05 -2.11 -12.98
CA TYR A 149 14.59 -1.91 -14.36
C TYR A 149 15.53 -1.02 -15.15
N ASP A 150 15.68 -1.35 -16.43
CA ASP A 150 16.08 -0.42 -17.48
C ASP A 150 14.84 -0.08 -18.33
N GLY A 151 14.25 1.09 -18.08
CA GLY A 151 13.00 1.46 -18.72
C GLY A 151 11.85 0.56 -18.24
N ARG A 152 11.36 -0.33 -19.10
CA ARG A 152 10.31 -1.33 -18.76
C ARG A 152 10.85 -2.75 -18.60
N GLU A 153 12.12 -2.98 -18.90
CA GLU A 153 12.73 -4.31 -18.83
C GLU A 153 13.23 -4.59 -17.41
N VAL A 154 12.87 -5.75 -16.86
CA VAL A 154 13.46 -6.24 -15.61
C VAL A 154 14.85 -6.80 -15.93
N ILE A 155 15.90 -6.14 -15.43
CA ILE A 155 17.28 -6.54 -15.70
C ILE A 155 17.94 -7.27 -14.54
N TYR A 156 17.35 -7.21 -13.34
CA TYR A 156 17.85 -7.89 -12.16
C TYR A 156 16.74 -8.12 -11.13
N ILE A 157 16.79 -9.26 -10.45
CA ILE A 157 15.93 -9.59 -9.32
C ILE A 157 16.83 -9.97 -8.14
N GLY A 158 16.60 -9.36 -6.99
CA GLY A 158 17.36 -9.59 -5.77
C GLY A 158 16.49 -9.85 -4.56
N ARG A 159 17.15 -10.27 -3.48
CA ARG A 159 16.53 -10.50 -2.17
C ARG A 159 17.26 -9.77 -1.05
N THR A 160 16.53 -9.46 0.00
CA THR A 160 16.96 -8.79 1.22
C THR A 160 16.55 -9.66 2.42
N THR A 161 17.53 -10.25 3.07
CA THR A 161 17.34 -11.20 4.19
C THR A 161 18.08 -10.74 5.44
N ASP A 162 19.41 -10.72 5.35
CA ASP A 162 20.36 -10.27 6.38
C ASP A 162 20.67 -8.77 6.21
N ARG A 163 20.67 -8.30 4.96
CA ARG A 163 20.90 -6.90 4.61
C ARG A 163 19.61 -6.20 4.18
N PRO A 164 19.39 -4.97 4.66
CA PRO A 164 18.16 -4.23 4.38
C PRO A 164 18.09 -3.72 2.93
N LEU A 165 16.88 -3.47 2.44
CA LEU A 165 16.59 -3.01 1.08
C LEU A 165 17.43 -1.82 0.66
N GLY A 166 17.47 -0.75 1.46
CA GLY A 166 18.22 0.45 1.14
C GLY A 166 19.71 0.20 0.99
N ARG A 167 20.28 -0.71 1.81
CA ARG A 167 21.70 -1.08 1.68
C ARG A 167 21.97 -1.82 0.37
N ARG A 168 21.11 -2.77 0.00
CA ARG A 168 21.25 -3.53 -1.25
C ARG A 168 21.11 -2.64 -2.48
N LEU A 169 20.12 -1.75 -2.48
CA LEU A 169 19.94 -0.79 -3.58
C LEU A 169 21.11 0.19 -3.68
N PHE A 170 21.64 0.66 -2.55
CA PHE A 170 22.84 1.50 -2.54
C PHE A 170 24.05 0.79 -3.15
N GLU A 171 24.27 -0.49 -2.86
CA GLU A 171 25.36 -1.28 -3.47
C GLU A 171 25.25 -1.35 -5.00
N HIS A 172 24.04 -1.45 -5.54
CA HIS A 172 23.76 -1.40 -6.98
C HIS A 172 24.01 -0.02 -7.63
N THR A 173 24.40 1.00 -6.87
CA THR A 173 24.76 2.30 -7.43
C THR A 173 26.22 2.42 -7.84
N PHE A 174 27.08 1.48 -7.43
CA PHE A 174 28.51 1.47 -7.75
C PHE A 174 29.07 0.09 -8.11
N ASP A 175 28.23 -0.94 -8.18
CA ASP A 175 28.62 -2.25 -8.72
C ASP A 175 28.51 -2.30 -10.26
N ARG A 176 28.61 -3.51 -10.83
CA ARG A 176 28.47 -3.74 -12.29
C ARG A 176 27.12 -3.30 -12.88
N MET A 177 26.09 -3.10 -12.06
CA MET A 177 24.75 -2.64 -12.46
C MET A 177 24.59 -1.13 -12.37
N ALA A 178 25.55 -0.40 -11.81
CA ALA A 178 25.48 1.04 -11.56
C ALA A 178 25.01 1.91 -12.73
N ALA A 179 25.32 1.55 -13.97
CA ALA A 179 24.93 2.32 -15.16
C ALA A 179 23.67 1.80 -15.87
N ARG A 180 23.08 0.69 -15.40
CA ARG A 180 22.10 -0.08 -16.17
C ARG A 180 20.65 0.09 -15.72
N TRP A 181 20.38 0.63 -14.53
CA TRP A 181 19.02 0.73 -14.02
C TRP A 181 18.61 2.17 -13.69
N ASN A 182 17.34 2.47 -13.91
CA ASN A 182 16.72 3.78 -13.66
C ASN A 182 15.53 3.72 -12.70
N ARG A 183 14.93 2.55 -12.50
CA ARG A 183 13.80 2.32 -11.60
C ARG A 183 13.93 1.01 -10.85
N PHE A 184 13.16 0.88 -9.78
CA PHE A 184 13.07 -0.36 -9.02
C PHE A 184 11.67 -0.56 -8.45
N SER A 185 11.32 -1.82 -8.22
CA SER A 185 10.14 -2.22 -7.46
C SER A 185 10.60 -3.08 -6.29
N TRP A 186 9.81 -3.14 -5.25
CA TRP A 186 10.12 -3.94 -4.07
C TRP A 186 8.84 -4.46 -3.42
N PHE A 187 8.90 -5.66 -2.85
CA PHE A 187 7.82 -6.31 -2.12
C PHE A 187 8.35 -6.67 -0.73
N GLY A 188 7.79 -6.03 0.29
CA GLY A 188 8.26 -6.00 1.66
C GLY A 188 7.47 -6.89 2.60
N LEU A 189 8.18 -7.53 3.53
CA LEU A 189 7.61 -8.48 4.50
C LEU A 189 7.51 -7.90 5.92
N LEU A 190 8.25 -6.83 6.25
CA LEU A 190 8.16 -6.16 7.55
C LEU A 190 6.88 -5.30 7.62
N PRO A 191 5.99 -5.53 8.59
CA PRO A 191 4.74 -4.79 8.71
C PRO A 191 4.98 -3.31 9.01
N VAL A 192 4.05 -2.45 8.57
CA VAL A 192 4.10 -1.00 8.80
C VAL A 192 3.09 -0.64 9.89
N SER A 193 3.55 0.03 10.94
CA SER A 193 2.66 0.54 12.00
C SER A 193 1.93 1.82 11.58
N GLU A 194 0.88 2.20 12.31
CA GLU A 194 0.15 3.45 12.08
C GLU A 194 1.03 4.71 12.21
N LEU A 195 2.13 4.61 12.97
CA LEU A 195 3.15 5.66 13.12
C LEU A 195 4.19 5.67 11.99
N GLY A 196 4.10 4.75 11.03
CA GLY A 196 5.02 4.65 9.91
C GLY A 196 6.36 4.00 10.27
N LEU A 197 6.39 3.14 11.29
CA LEU A 197 7.58 2.37 11.66
C LEU A 197 7.48 0.94 11.12
N LEU A 198 8.59 0.41 10.62
CA LEU A 198 8.69 -1.00 10.24
C LEU A 198 8.82 -1.88 11.50
N GLY A 199 7.99 -2.92 11.57
CA GLY A 199 8.04 -3.94 12.61
C GLY A 199 9.08 -5.03 12.36
N SER A 200 8.97 -6.13 13.11
CA SER A 200 9.83 -7.31 12.97
C SER A 200 9.28 -8.28 11.93
N LEU A 201 10.18 -9.07 11.32
CA LEU A 201 9.81 -10.16 10.42
C LEU A 201 9.09 -11.25 11.23
N PRO A 202 7.90 -11.72 10.79
CA PRO A 202 7.27 -12.91 11.36
C PRO A 202 8.21 -14.13 11.35
N ALA A 203 8.18 -14.92 12.43
CA ALA A 203 9.00 -16.12 12.55
C ALA A 203 8.48 -17.27 11.67
N THR A 204 7.18 -17.31 11.41
CA THR A 204 6.49 -18.33 10.62
C THR A 204 5.45 -17.69 9.72
N TYR A 205 5.19 -18.35 8.58
CA TYR A 205 4.09 -18.01 7.68
C TYR A 205 3.25 -19.26 7.44
N ASP A 206 1.94 -19.07 7.33
CA ASP A 206 1.04 -20.15 6.94
C ASP A 206 1.23 -20.47 5.46
N ALA A 207 1.44 -21.74 5.14
CA ALA A 207 1.60 -22.21 3.78
C ALA A 207 0.38 -21.88 2.89
N ALA A 208 -0.83 -21.85 3.46
CA ALA A 208 -2.04 -21.46 2.75
C ALA A 208 -1.96 -20.03 2.19
N LYS A 209 -1.25 -19.13 2.89
CA LYS A 209 -1.11 -17.71 2.52
C LYS A 209 0.02 -17.49 1.51
N MET A 210 0.98 -18.41 1.43
CA MET A 210 2.15 -18.30 0.56
C MET A 210 1.79 -18.30 -0.93
N ILE A 211 0.89 -19.19 -1.35
CA ILE A 211 0.51 -19.31 -2.78
C ILE A 211 -0.14 -18.01 -3.28
N PRO A 212 -1.16 -17.43 -2.60
CA PRO A 212 -1.72 -16.14 -2.97
C PRO A 212 -0.68 -15.01 -3.02
N ALA A 213 0.22 -14.93 -2.04
CA ALA A 213 1.24 -13.89 -2.00
C ALA A 213 2.24 -13.98 -3.17
N LEU A 214 2.68 -15.20 -3.51
CA LEU A 214 3.56 -15.44 -4.66
C LEU A 214 2.85 -15.14 -5.98
N GLU A 215 1.59 -15.53 -6.13
CA GLU A 215 0.77 -15.18 -7.30
C GLU A 215 0.66 -13.66 -7.44
N ALA A 216 0.32 -12.95 -6.36
CA ALA A 216 0.16 -11.51 -6.37
C ALA A 216 1.45 -10.76 -6.75
N ILE A 217 2.61 -11.19 -6.24
CA ILE A 217 3.92 -10.67 -6.65
C ILE A 217 4.13 -10.84 -8.16
N LEU A 218 3.84 -12.03 -8.70
CA LEU A 218 4.06 -12.32 -10.12
C LEU A 218 3.11 -11.53 -11.02
N ILE A 219 1.86 -11.36 -10.60
CA ILE A 219 0.88 -10.54 -11.31
C ILE A 219 1.35 -9.08 -11.38
N GLU A 220 1.75 -8.49 -10.24
CA GLU A 220 2.18 -7.09 -10.24
C GLU A 220 3.54 -6.87 -10.90
N ALA A 221 4.49 -7.80 -10.76
CA ALA A 221 5.80 -7.65 -11.36
C ALA A 221 5.80 -7.84 -12.89
N LEU A 222 4.96 -8.75 -13.41
CA LEU A 222 4.99 -9.14 -14.83
C LEU A 222 3.88 -8.48 -15.67
N GLU A 223 2.88 -7.87 -15.03
CA GLU A 223 1.70 -7.25 -15.66
C GLU A 223 1.11 -8.08 -16.83
N PRO A 224 0.84 -9.40 -16.65
CA PRO A 224 0.47 -10.28 -17.75
C PRO A 224 -0.82 -9.82 -18.43
N ARG A 225 -0.85 -9.84 -19.77
CA ARG A 225 -1.97 -9.31 -20.58
C ARG A 225 -3.30 -10.03 -20.34
N GLN A 226 -3.26 -11.30 -19.99
CA GLN A 226 -4.45 -12.16 -19.85
C GLN A 226 -5.03 -12.19 -18.44
N ASN A 227 -4.29 -11.72 -17.42
CA ASN A 227 -4.82 -11.68 -16.06
C ASN A 227 -5.80 -10.52 -15.93
N ARG A 228 -7.05 -10.87 -15.58
CA ARG A 228 -8.13 -9.90 -15.35
C ARG A 228 -8.18 -9.38 -13.91
N LYS A 229 -7.48 -10.03 -12.96
CA LYS A 229 -7.35 -9.62 -11.54
C LYS A 229 -6.38 -8.44 -11.30
N ARG A 230 -6.18 -7.57 -12.29
CA ARG A 230 -5.16 -6.50 -12.21
C ARG A 230 -5.44 -5.58 -11.01
N GLY A 231 -4.44 -5.31 -10.19
CA GLY A 231 -4.49 -4.26 -9.16
C GLY A 231 -5.36 -4.54 -7.93
N ASP A 232 -6.23 -5.54 -7.93
CA ASP A 232 -7.10 -5.79 -6.76
C ASP A 232 -6.36 -6.50 -5.62
N ASP A 233 -5.33 -7.28 -5.93
CA ASP A 233 -4.73 -8.16 -4.93
C ASP A 233 -3.73 -7.44 -3.99
N LEU A 234 -2.98 -6.43 -4.44
CA LEU A 234 -2.01 -5.76 -3.55
C LEU A 234 -2.29 -4.28 -3.28
N SER A 235 -3.20 -3.64 -4.01
CA SER A 235 -3.29 -2.18 -4.05
C SER A 235 -3.53 -1.50 -2.71
N ALA A 236 -4.10 -2.19 -1.71
CA ALA A 236 -4.33 -1.59 -0.39
C ALA A 236 -3.04 -1.41 0.43
N VAL A 237 -1.94 -2.06 0.05
CA VAL A 237 -0.63 -1.96 0.70
C VAL A 237 0.44 -1.34 -0.22
N GLU A 238 0.03 -0.71 -1.31
CA GLU A 238 0.94 0.03 -2.19
C GLU A 238 1.43 1.32 -1.53
N TYR A 239 2.71 1.63 -1.73
CA TYR A 239 3.32 2.91 -1.38
C TYR A 239 3.86 3.59 -2.64
N ILE A 240 3.37 4.81 -2.88
CA ILE A 240 3.85 5.69 -3.93
C ILE A 240 5.11 6.39 -3.45
N GLN A 241 6.14 6.43 -4.29
CA GLN A 241 7.41 7.05 -3.96
C GLN A 241 7.23 8.53 -3.63
N ARG A 242 7.80 8.95 -2.49
CA ARG A 242 8.05 10.36 -2.17
C ARG A 242 9.50 10.69 -2.49
N GLU A 243 9.71 11.72 -3.30
CA GLU A 243 11.05 12.21 -3.61
C GLU A 243 11.76 12.71 -2.35
N ASP A 244 13.05 12.38 -2.22
CA ASP A 244 13.85 12.82 -1.08
C ASP A 244 13.92 14.36 -1.03
N PRO A 245 13.60 15.00 0.12
CA PRO A 245 13.69 16.45 0.25
C PRO A 245 15.05 17.04 -0.16
N GLU A 246 16.14 16.33 0.03
CA GLU A 246 17.47 16.79 -0.37
C GLU A 246 17.65 16.80 -1.90
N ILE A 247 17.00 15.89 -2.62
CA ILE A 247 16.95 15.92 -4.09
C ILE A 247 16.14 17.12 -4.58
N GLN A 248 15.01 17.41 -3.94
CA GLN A 248 14.19 18.59 -4.27
C GLN A 248 14.98 19.89 -4.08
N LYS A 249 15.65 20.04 -2.92
CA LYS A 249 16.51 21.20 -2.64
C LYS A 249 17.59 21.39 -3.71
N LYS A 250 18.26 20.31 -4.12
CA LYS A 250 19.29 20.34 -5.17
C LYS A 250 18.72 20.81 -6.51
N LYS A 251 17.54 20.31 -6.91
CA LYS A 251 16.88 20.72 -8.16
C LYS A 251 16.48 22.20 -8.15
N VAL A 252 15.93 22.69 -7.03
CA VAL A 252 15.57 24.10 -6.87
C VAL A 252 16.80 25.00 -6.95
N LYS A 253 17.88 24.64 -6.24
CA LYS A 253 19.15 25.38 -6.27
C LYS A 253 19.74 25.44 -7.68
N ALA A 254 19.83 24.31 -8.38
CA ALA A 254 20.34 24.26 -9.75
C ALA A 254 19.49 25.09 -10.72
N SER A 255 18.17 25.10 -10.54
CA SER A 255 17.26 25.91 -11.38
C SER A 255 17.44 27.41 -11.15
N LEU A 256 17.69 27.83 -9.90
CA LEU A 256 17.98 29.21 -9.56
C LEU A 256 19.32 29.67 -10.12
N GLU A 257 20.38 28.85 -9.98
CA GLU A 257 21.70 29.12 -10.55
C GLU A 257 21.62 29.27 -12.08
N ALA A 258 20.94 28.35 -12.77
CA ALA A 258 20.74 28.41 -14.21
C ALA A 258 19.91 29.63 -14.66
N ALA A 259 19.03 30.16 -13.82
CA ALA A 259 18.28 31.38 -14.10
C ALA A 259 19.17 32.63 -13.93
N LEU A 260 20.03 32.66 -12.91
CA LEU A 260 20.98 33.75 -12.66
C LEU A 260 22.04 33.85 -13.76
N GLU A 261 22.52 32.74 -14.30
CA GLU A 261 23.49 32.73 -15.42
C GLU A 261 22.90 33.21 -16.76
N ARG A 262 21.57 33.27 -16.88
CA ARG A 262 20.86 33.74 -18.07
C ARG A 262 20.48 35.23 -18.00
N MET A 263 20.73 35.89 -16.87
CA MET A 263 20.54 37.33 -16.67
C MET A 263 21.83 38.09 -16.99
#